data_AF-A0A179FKS1-F1
#
_entry.id   AF-A0A179FKS1-F1
#
_cell.length_a   1.000
_cell.length_b   1.000
_cell.length_c   1.000
_cell.angle_alpha   90.00
_cell.angle_beta   90.00
_cell.angle_gamma   90.00
#
_symmetry.space_group_name_H-M   'P 1'
#
loop_
_entity.id
_entity.type
_entity.pdbx_description
1 polymer ?
#
loop_
_entity_poly.entity_id
_entity_poly.type
_entity_poly.pdbx_seq_one_letter_code
_entity_poly.pdbx_strand_id
1 'polypeptide(L)'
;MTRGEGSQTKVHHKGKLDDYVVFIDDVTAYKKWLTDKSIPLAHFISPFTVFLTHRQGAQGPYDSAPRVTLASEFGTEDTEEASRTYW
;
A
#
# COMPACT_ATOMS: atom_id res chain seq x y z
N MET A 1 3.84 -29.32 -6.20
CA MET A 1 4.87 -28.25 -6.21
C MET A 1 4.63 -27.35 -5.02
N THR A 2 5.63 -27.12 -4.19
CA THR A 2 5.52 -26.22 -3.04
C THR A 2 5.58 -24.80 -3.59
N ARG A 3 4.43 -24.26 -4.03
CA ARG A 3 4.31 -22.84 -4.34
C ARG A 3 4.51 -22.14 -3.01
N GLY A 4 5.69 -21.56 -2.79
CA GLY A 4 5.93 -20.66 -1.68
C GLY A 4 5.00 -19.46 -1.84
N GLU A 5 3.74 -19.64 -1.45
CA GLU A 5 2.80 -18.56 -1.19
C GLU A 5 3.31 -17.89 0.09
N GLY A 6 4.37 -17.09 -0.05
CA GLY A 6 4.55 -15.99 0.88
C GLY A 6 3.26 -15.19 0.78
N SER A 7 2.39 -15.31 1.78
CA SER A 7 1.18 -14.52 1.89
C SER A 7 1.58 -13.06 1.99
N GLN A 8 1.83 -12.41 0.84
CA GLN A 8 2.12 -10.99 0.77
C GLN A 8 0.88 -10.29 1.31
N THR A 9 1.03 -9.70 2.48
CA THR A 9 -0.09 -9.03 3.12
C THR A 9 -0.27 -7.71 2.40
N LYS A 10 -1.43 -7.51 1.78
CA LYS A 10 -1.74 -6.28 1.06
C LYS A 10 -2.87 -5.56 1.77
N VAL A 11 -2.73 -4.26 1.95
CA VAL A 11 -3.79 -3.43 2.49
C VAL A 11 -4.43 -2.67 1.34
N HIS A 12 -5.73 -2.91 1.16
CA HIS A 12 -6.51 -2.35 0.08
C HIS A 12 -7.19 -1.06 0.54
N HIS A 13 -6.95 0.02 -0.17
CA HIS A 13 -7.56 1.31 0.01
C HIS A 13 -8.39 1.66 -1.23
N LYS A 14 -9.70 1.79 -1.03
CA LYS A 14 -10.61 2.15 -2.11
C LYS A 14 -10.64 3.68 -2.26
N GLY A 15 -9.98 4.18 -3.29
CA GLY A 15 -9.99 5.60 -3.63
C GLY A 15 -11.29 6.01 -4.34
N LYS A 16 -11.32 7.26 -4.83
CA LYS A 16 -12.48 7.81 -5.52
C LYS A 16 -12.48 7.39 -6.99
N LEU A 17 -11.33 7.54 -7.64
CA LEU A 17 -11.14 7.21 -9.05
C LEU A 17 -10.75 5.74 -9.20
N ASP A 18 -9.75 5.30 -8.45
CA ASP A 18 -9.14 3.98 -8.54
C ASP A 18 -8.96 3.32 -7.17
N ASP A 19 -8.65 2.04 -7.20
CA ASP A 19 -8.40 1.20 -6.04
C ASP A 19 -6.88 1.04 -5.85
N TYR A 20 -6.40 1.32 -4.64
CA TYR A 20 -4.98 1.39 -4.27
C TYR A 20 -4.59 0.29 -3.32
N VAL A 21 -3.41 -0.30 -3.50
CA VAL A 21 -2.88 -1.33 -2.61
C VAL A 21 -1.45 -1.01 -2.21
N VAL A 22 -1.15 -1.28 -0.94
CA VAL A 22 0.23 -1.26 -0.42
C VAL A 22 0.60 -2.66 0.03
N PHE A 23 1.85 -3.03 -0.21
CA PHE A 23 2.39 -4.33 0.19
C PHE A 23 3.09 -4.21 1.54
N ILE A 24 2.62 -5.03 2.46
CA ILE A 24 3.15 -5.20 3.81
C ILE A 24 3.94 -6.50 3.85
N ASP A 25 5.22 -6.37 4.13
CA ASP A 25 6.14 -7.49 4.34
C ASP A 25 5.97 -8.08 5.75
N ASP A 26 5.81 -7.22 6.77
CA ASP A 26 5.64 -7.64 8.16
C ASP A 26 4.35 -7.12 8.82
N VAL A 27 3.38 -8.02 8.96
CA VAL A 27 2.08 -7.73 9.59
C VAL A 27 2.21 -7.41 11.08
N THR A 28 3.22 -7.94 11.75
CA THR A 28 3.43 -7.74 13.19
C THR A 28 3.88 -6.30 13.45
N ALA A 29 4.81 -5.80 12.64
CA ALA A 29 5.26 -4.42 12.64
C ALA A 29 4.14 -3.48 12.22
N TYR A 30 3.32 -3.83 11.21
CA TYR A 30 2.11 -3.06 10.87
C TYR A 30 1.14 -2.96 12.05
N LYS A 31 0.85 -4.07 12.74
CA LYS A 31 -0.02 -4.07 13.94
C LYS A 31 0.54 -3.20 15.06
N LYS A 32 1.85 -3.21 15.26
CA LYS A 32 2.51 -2.30 16.23
C LYS A 32 2.37 -0.85 15.78
N TRP A 33 2.54 -0.58 14.48
CA TRP A 33 2.43 0.76 13.90
C TRP A 33 1.02 1.36 14.05
N LEU A 34 -0.02 0.53 13.96
CA LEU A 34 -1.40 0.95 14.25
C LEU A 34 -1.57 1.50 15.67
N THR A 35 -0.76 1.03 16.63
CA THR A 35 -0.76 1.52 18.02
C THR A 35 0.26 2.66 18.19
N ASP A 36 1.42 2.56 17.55
CA ASP A 36 2.53 3.49 17.66
C ASP A 36 2.99 3.97 16.27
N LYS A 37 2.53 5.17 15.88
CA LYS A 37 2.90 5.79 14.59
C LYS A 37 4.33 6.35 14.54
N SER A 38 5.20 6.03 15.52
CA SER A 38 6.62 6.38 15.49
C SER A 38 7.46 5.35 14.73
N ILE A 39 6.91 4.15 14.49
CA ILE A 39 7.56 3.12 13.69
C ILE A 39 7.62 3.58 12.23
N PRO A 40 8.79 3.61 11.59
CA PRO A 40 8.89 3.96 10.17
C PRO A 40 8.22 2.88 9.31
N LEU A 41 7.42 3.32 8.34
CA LEU A 41 6.76 2.44 7.36
C LEU A 41 7.79 1.56 6.61
N ALA A 42 9.04 2.03 6.49
CA ALA A 42 10.17 1.34 5.88
C ALA A 42 10.48 -0.03 6.47
N HIS A 43 10.11 -0.23 7.73
CA HIS A 43 10.35 -1.50 8.41
C HIS A 43 9.42 -2.61 7.96
N PHE A 44 8.28 -2.28 7.35
CA PHE A 44 7.24 -3.27 7.04
C PHE A 44 6.53 -3.06 5.72
N ILE A 45 6.75 -1.94 5.01
CA ILE A 45 6.24 -1.69 3.65
C ILE A 45 7.38 -1.90 2.66
N SER A 46 7.19 -2.84 1.72
CA SER A 46 8.16 -3.06 0.65
C SER A 46 7.48 -3.63 -0.61
N PRO A 47 7.65 -2.98 -1.78
CA PRO A 47 8.34 -1.70 -1.98
C PRO A 47 7.51 -0.52 -1.44
N PHE A 48 8.17 0.62 -1.18
CA PHE A 48 7.54 1.89 -0.78
C PHE A 48 6.81 2.59 -1.92
N THR A 49 5.89 1.86 -2.52
CA THR A 49 5.14 2.29 -3.70
C THR A 49 3.69 1.94 -3.46
N VAL A 50 2.82 2.94 -3.66
CA VAL A 50 1.38 2.70 -3.75
C VAL A 50 1.10 2.18 -5.14
N PHE A 51 0.46 1.02 -5.21
CA PHE A 51 0.05 0.43 -6.47
C PHE A 51 -1.43 0.69 -6.71
N LEU A 52 -1.80 0.84 -7.97
CA LEU A 52 -3.18 0.93 -8.40
C LEU A 52 -3.57 -0.39 -9.09
N THR A 53 -4.82 -0.79 -8.84
CA THR A 53 -5.35 -2.08 -9.33
C THR A 53 -6.21 -1.91 -10.58
N HIS A 54 -6.39 -0.68 -11.07
CA HIS A 54 -7.28 -0.34 -12.19
C HIS A 54 -8.72 -0.85 -12.01
N ARG A 55 -9.16 -1.04 -10.76
CA ARG A 55 -10.44 -1.66 -10.39
C ARG A 55 -10.62 -3.07 -10.98
N GLN A 56 -9.53 -3.75 -11.33
CA GLN A 56 -9.53 -5.12 -11.88
C GLN A 56 -9.67 -6.19 -10.79
N GLY A 57 -9.85 -5.78 -9.52
CA GLY A 57 -10.04 -6.67 -8.39
C GLY A 57 -8.72 -7.21 -7.84
N ALA A 58 -8.77 -8.37 -7.20
CA ALA A 58 -7.63 -8.94 -6.46
C ALA A 58 -6.59 -9.63 -7.35
N GLN A 59 -6.87 -9.78 -8.65
CA GLN A 59 -6.10 -10.58 -9.60
C GLN A 59 -5.90 -9.78 -10.89
N GLY A 60 -4.71 -9.22 -11.05
CA GLY A 60 -4.33 -8.37 -12.18
C GLY A 60 -2.94 -7.77 -11.95
N PRO A 61 -2.31 -7.20 -12.99
CA PRO A 61 -1.07 -6.45 -12.81
C PRO A 61 -1.34 -5.24 -11.93
N TYR A 62 -0.39 -4.98 -11.03
CA TYR A 62 -0.36 -3.78 -10.21
C TYR A 62 0.53 -2.76 -10.90
N ASP A 63 -0.03 -1.59 -11.19
CA ASP A 63 0.75 -0.49 -11.74
C ASP A 63 1.15 0.48 -10.63
N SER A 64 2.32 1.09 -10.75
CA SER A 64 2.76 2.07 -9.76
C SER A 64 1.94 3.34 -9.92
N ALA A 65 1.34 3.83 -8.83
CA ALA A 65 0.57 5.06 -8.87
C ALA A 65 1.50 6.25 -9.15
N PRO A 66 1.27 7.03 -10.23
CA PRO A 66 2.10 8.19 -10.52
C PRO A 66 1.80 9.31 -9.51
N ARG A 67 2.81 10.16 -9.26
CA ARG A 67 2.71 11.30 -8.30
C ARG A 67 1.49 12.19 -8.54
N VAL A 68 1.11 12.40 -9.81
CA VAL A 68 -0.07 13.20 -10.18
C VAL A 68 -1.38 12.57 -9.69
N THR A 69 -1.48 11.24 -9.79
CA THR A 69 -2.63 10.49 -9.27
C THR A 69 -2.66 10.54 -7.75
N LEU A 70 -1.50 10.37 -7.10
CA LEU A 70 -1.40 10.47 -5.64
C LEU A 70 -1.83 11.87 -5.16
N ALA A 71 -1.32 12.94 -5.78
CA ALA A 71 -1.67 14.30 -5.42
C ALA A 71 -3.17 14.60 -5.65
N SER A 72 -3.78 14.01 -6.68
CA SER A 72 -5.21 14.21 -6.97
C SER A 72 -6.12 13.45 -6.01
N GLU A 73 -5.73 12.25 -5.59
CA GLU A 73 -6.57 11.35 -4.77
C GLU A 73 -6.32 11.51 -3.26
N PHE A 74 -5.05 11.60 -2.86
CA PHE A 74 -4.61 11.71 -1.48
C PHE A 74 -4.22 13.14 -1.09
N GLY A 75 -4.17 14.09 -2.03
CA GLY A 75 -3.73 15.46 -1.76
C GLY A 75 -2.23 15.60 -1.52
N THR A 76 -1.47 14.51 -1.65
CA THR A 76 -0.02 14.45 -1.45
C THR A 76 0.64 13.65 -2.55
N GLU A 77 1.79 14.10 -3.00
CA GLU A 77 2.65 13.37 -3.95
C GLU A 77 3.57 12.36 -3.25
N ASP A 78 3.59 12.38 -1.92
CA ASP A 78 4.45 11.54 -1.10
C ASP A 78 3.73 10.23 -0.72
N THR A 79 4.30 9.12 -1.18
CA THR A 79 3.75 7.77 -0.95
C THR A 79 3.77 7.40 0.54
N GLU A 80 4.78 7.83 1.29
CA GLU A 80 4.89 7.54 2.72
C GLU A 80 3.83 8.32 3.49
N GLU A 81 3.63 9.59 3.15
CA GLU A 81 2.59 10.42 3.76
C GLU A 81 1.18 9.89 3.45
N ALA A 82 0.93 9.50 2.20
CA ALA A 82 -0.32 8.88 1.79
C ALA A 82 -0.56 7.58 2.57
N SER A 83 0.43 6.67 2.59
CA SER A 83 0.35 5.40 3.34
C SER A 83 0.11 5.62 4.84
N ARG A 84 0.75 6.61 5.45
CA ARG A 84 0.58 6.93 6.87
C ARG A 84 -0.82 7.44 7.24
N THR A 85 -1.46 8.12 6.31
CA THR A 85 -2.70 8.87 6.52
C THR A 85 -3.93 8.05 6.17
N TYR A 86 -3.87 7.26 5.10
CA TYR A 86 -5.02 6.58 4.50
C TYR A 86 -5.05 5.07 4.73
N TRP A 87 -3.98 4.51 5.29
CA TRP A 87 -3.88 3.13 5.75
C TRP A 87 -3.61 3.11 7.26
#